data_AF-A0A1I6GJF9-F1
#
_entry.id   AF-A0A1I6GJF9-F1
#
_cell.length_a   1.000
_cell.length_b   1.000
_cell.length_c   1.000
_cell.angle_alpha   90.00
_cell.angle_beta   90.00
_cell.angle_gamma   90.00
#
_symmetry.space_group_name_H-M   'P 1'
#
loop_
_entity.id
_entity.type
_entity.pdbx_description
1 polymer ?
#
loop_
_entity_poly.entity_id
_entity_poly.type
_entity_poly.pdbx_seq_one_letter_code
_entity_poly.pdbx_strand_id
1 'polypeptide(L)'
;MILWTFQQTEWATGGGPIPWVSDFIAYKESSFGQAINILEVTVFSNPQPPKFSKPPNSNLRRRGIRQPHDVKLPSVVYRKKEKKLSIKWQSQNLTEDEMEISGWQNATKSVFIRAVQDVHDALDWGLNERLSGRDDFDISACLEWVKIAQVQALTTDEDLRSVLCRRSEEYLHLVRTKDFHKKFDIDWSSMHEDAAYLLYHPDLWNDADERMPHGNQLGKGILKNFDYYEKTSLNDILTDLGLSTYDNAVVYDDKIKALQVELALAFAHIKKRGDVPVSLADGLIRKMKLESNNKNSFWVHRSRHGVNSHFHWMFNYLEDFTSLNRRHFS
;
A
#
# COMPACT_ATOMS: atom_id res chain seq x y z
N MET A 1 10.90 7.97 16.12
CA MET A 1 9.54 8.22 15.61
C MET A 1 9.43 7.60 14.22
N ILE A 2 8.25 7.17 13.79
CA ILE A 2 7.97 6.64 12.46
C ILE A 2 7.07 7.62 11.70
N LEU A 3 7.41 7.95 10.45
CA LEU A 3 6.57 8.73 9.53
C LEU A 3 6.10 7.83 8.39
N TRP A 4 4.78 7.70 8.25
CA TRP A 4 4.12 6.99 7.15
C TRP A 4 3.41 8.00 6.27
N THR A 5 3.69 7.96 4.97
CA THR A 5 3.00 8.81 4.00
C THR A 5 2.20 7.94 3.03
N PHE A 6 0.95 8.31 2.82
CA PHE A 6 0.01 7.65 1.94
C PHE A 6 -0.57 8.66 0.97
N GLN A 7 -0.98 8.17 -0.19
CA GLN A 7 -1.71 8.94 -1.17
C GLN A 7 -3.09 8.34 -1.37
N GLN A 8 -4.07 9.18 -1.67
CA GLN A 8 -5.38 8.73 -2.13
C GLN A 8 -5.84 9.56 -3.32
N THR A 9 -6.14 8.92 -4.44
CA THR A 9 -6.76 9.53 -5.64
C THR A 9 -8.20 9.06 -5.79
N GLU A 10 -8.92 9.49 -6.83
CA GLU A 10 -10.25 8.94 -7.15
C GLU A 10 -10.19 7.42 -7.42
N TRP A 11 -9.06 6.93 -7.92
CA TRP A 11 -8.93 5.56 -8.47
C TRP A 11 -8.05 4.64 -7.62
N ALA A 12 -7.28 5.16 -6.66
CA ALA A 12 -6.29 4.38 -5.93
C ALA A 12 -5.99 4.92 -4.52
N THR A 13 -5.74 4.01 -3.58
CA THR A 13 -5.22 4.34 -2.24
C THR A 13 -3.83 3.72 -2.08
N GLY A 14 -2.77 4.53 -2.06
CA GLY A 14 -1.39 4.07 -1.95
C GLY A 14 -0.63 4.10 -3.29
N GLY A 15 0.70 4.20 -3.22
CA GLY A 15 1.55 4.54 -4.37
C GLY A 15 1.59 6.06 -4.62
N GLY A 16 2.28 6.50 -5.67
CA GLY A 16 2.41 7.91 -6.00
C GLY A 16 3.63 8.62 -5.40
N PRO A 17 3.78 9.93 -5.67
CA PRO A 17 4.89 10.71 -5.16
C PRO A 17 4.90 10.92 -3.64
N ILE A 18 3.74 10.85 -2.99
CA ILE A 18 3.61 11.13 -1.56
C ILE A 18 4.31 10.05 -0.69
N PRO A 19 4.11 8.73 -0.93
CA PRO A 19 4.89 7.68 -0.26
C PRO A 19 6.41 7.82 -0.38
N TRP A 20 6.93 8.34 -1.51
CA TRP A 20 8.37 8.51 -1.71
C TRP A 20 9.01 9.43 -0.67
N VAL A 21 8.25 10.37 -0.11
CA VAL A 21 8.72 11.28 0.94
C VAL A 21 9.10 10.49 2.19
N SER A 22 8.23 9.59 2.66
CA SER A 22 8.58 8.69 3.76
C SER A 22 9.72 7.75 3.39
N ASP A 23 9.75 7.19 2.18
CA ASP A 23 10.88 6.34 1.73
C ASP A 23 12.22 7.07 1.80
N PHE A 24 12.24 8.34 1.42
CA PHE A 24 13.45 9.15 1.41
C PHE A 24 13.94 9.48 2.83
N ILE A 25 13.01 9.80 3.74
CA ILE A 25 13.32 10.40 5.05
C ILE A 25 13.37 9.34 6.18
N ALA A 26 12.56 8.28 6.13
CA ALA A 26 12.20 7.42 7.26
C ALA A 26 13.33 6.57 7.90
N TYR A 27 14.59 6.68 7.44
CA TYR A 27 15.71 5.88 7.99
C TYR A 27 16.62 6.58 8.98
N LYS A 28 16.41 7.87 9.23
CA LYS A 28 16.93 8.44 10.48
C LYS A 28 15.83 8.26 11.50
N GLU A 29 16.04 7.36 12.47
CA GLU A 29 15.23 7.37 13.70
C GLU A 29 15.45 8.72 14.36
N SER A 30 14.61 9.68 13.97
CA SER A 30 14.56 10.99 14.57
C SER A 30 13.59 10.89 15.74
N SER A 31 14.03 11.36 16.90
CA SER A 31 13.17 11.60 18.05
C SER A 31 12.98 13.08 18.17
N PHE A 32 11.73 13.54 18.10
CA PHE A 32 11.37 14.93 18.34
C PHE A 32 10.77 15.12 19.73
N GLY A 33 10.72 14.06 20.55
CA GLY A 33 10.08 14.06 21.86
C GLY A 33 9.20 12.83 22.05
N GLN A 34 8.60 12.69 23.24
CA GLN A 34 7.85 11.51 23.65
C GLN A 34 6.36 11.53 23.34
N ALA A 35 5.79 12.65 22.87
CA ALA A 35 4.35 12.75 22.64
C ALA A 35 3.88 11.91 21.44
N ILE A 36 4.69 11.82 20.39
CA ILE A 36 4.34 11.09 19.15
C ILE A 36 5.43 10.08 18.80
N ASN A 37 5.02 8.82 18.67
CA ASN A 37 5.83 7.74 18.12
C ASN A 37 5.52 7.49 16.65
N ILE A 38 4.28 7.73 16.21
CA ILE A 38 3.80 7.43 14.85
C ILE A 38 3.11 8.65 14.27
N LEU A 39 3.60 9.13 13.13
CA LEU A 39 2.97 10.11 12.25
C LEU A 39 2.45 9.39 11.00
N GLU A 40 1.16 9.51 10.72
CA GLU A 40 0.59 9.11 9.43
C GLU A 40 0.07 10.35 8.70
N VAL A 41 0.47 10.53 7.45
CA VAL A 41 -0.03 11.59 6.58
C VAL A 41 -0.64 10.94 5.35
N THR A 42 -1.94 11.12 5.14
CA THR A 42 -2.64 10.71 3.91
C THR A 42 -2.97 11.94 3.09
N VAL A 43 -2.40 12.07 1.89
CA VAL A 43 -2.66 13.19 0.99
C VAL A 43 -3.64 12.76 -0.10
N PHE A 44 -4.75 13.49 -0.21
CA PHE A 44 -5.82 13.28 -1.17
C PHE A 44 -5.57 14.12 -2.43
N SER A 45 -5.86 13.58 -3.61
CA SER A 45 -5.83 14.36 -4.85
C SER A 45 -6.92 15.43 -4.84
N ASN A 46 -6.59 16.61 -5.36
CA ASN A 46 -7.58 17.65 -5.55
C ASN A 46 -8.44 17.27 -6.75
N PRO A 47 -9.75 17.03 -6.60
CA PRO A 47 -10.61 16.87 -7.75
C PRO A 47 -10.74 18.24 -8.42
N GLN A 48 -9.75 18.61 -9.23
CA GLN A 48 -9.99 19.63 -10.25
C GLN A 48 -11.09 19.06 -11.12
N PRO A 49 -12.27 19.71 -11.24
CA PRO A 49 -13.27 19.24 -12.18
C PRO A 49 -12.59 19.26 -13.55
N PRO A 50 -12.40 18.12 -14.22
CA PRO A 50 -11.66 18.15 -15.44
C PRO A 50 -12.46 18.94 -16.47
N LYS A 51 -11.83 19.94 -17.09
CA LYS A 51 -12.31 20.50 -18.36
C LYS A 51 -12.08 19.45 -19.47
N PHE A 52 -12.72 18.28 -19.37
CA PHE A 52 -12.73 17.31 -20.46
C PHE A 52 -13.69 17.82 -21.54
N SER A 53 -13.12 18.37 -22.61
CA SER A 53 -13.86 18.69 -23.84
C SER A 53 -14.28 17.44 -24.62
N LYS A 54 -13.83 16.23 -24.24
CA LYS A 54 -14.43 14.94 -24.65
C LYS A 54 -14.20 13.88 -23.56
N PRO A 55 -15.22 13.08 -23.18
CA PRO A 55 -15.04 12.00 -22.21
C PRO A 55 -14.20 10.87 -22.83
N PRO A 56 -13.17 10.35 -22.12
CA PRO A 56 -12.60 9.05 -22.45
C PRO A 56 -13.66 7.96 -22.26
N ASN A 57 -13.58 6.90 -23.06
CA ASN A 57 -14.65 5.91 -23.29
C ASN A 57 -15.37 5.42 -22.00
N SER A 58 -16.69 5.45 -22.09
CA SER A 58 -17.71 5.51 -21.03
C SER A 58 -18.05 4.20 -20.30
N ASN A 59 -17.11 3.25 -20.14
CA ASN A 59 -17.43 1.97 -19.48
C ASN A 59 -16.88 1.83 -18.04
N LEU A 60 -15.83 2.56 -17.65
CA LEU A 60 -15.32 2.54 -16.27
C LEU A 60 -16.12 3.45 -15.31
N ARG A 61 -16.82 4.47 -15.83
CA ARG A 61 -17.65 5.40 -15.04
C ARG A 61 -18.89 4.77 -14.40
N ARG A 62 -19.29 3.55 -14.78
CA ARG A 62 -20.56 2.95 -14.32
C ARG A 62 -20.44 2.07 -13.07
N ARG A 63 -19.24 1.78 -12.55
CA ARG A 63 -19.08 0.84 -11.44
C ARG A 63 -18.10 1.33 -10.37
N GLY A 64 -18.64 2.03 -9.38
CA GLY A 64 -18.41 1.63 -7.98
C GLY A 64 -17.31 2.28 -7.15
N ILE A 65 -16.33 2.98 -7.70
CA ILE A 65 -15.35 3.71 -6.86
C ILE A 65 -15.82 5.16 -6.72
N ARG A 66 -16.88 5.35 -5.92
CA ARG A 66 -17.15 6.68 -5.39
C ARG A 66 -16.05 6.96 -4.36
N GLN A 67 -15.44 8.13 -4.43
CA GLN A 67 -14.81 8.71 -3.25
C GLN A 67 -15.77 8.52 -2.06
N PRO A 68 -15.27 8.33 -0.83
CA PRO A 68 -16.07 8.77 0.29
C PRO A 68 -16.14 10.30 0.16
N HIS A 69 -17.12 10.81 -0.59
CA HIS A 69 -17.45 12.23 -0.72
C HIS A 69 -17.75 12.87 0.66
N ASP A 70 -17.75 12.04 1.72
CA ASP A 70 -18.00 12.40 3.11
C ASP A 70 -16.71 12.58 3.95
N VAL A 71 -15.50 12.41 3.39
CA VAL A 71 -14.28 12.72 4.17
C VAL A 71 -14.10 14.22 4.26
N LYS A 72 -14.38 14.78 5.44
CA LYS A 72 -14.07 16.18 5.75
C LYS A 72 -12.54 16.38 5.77
N LEU A 73 -12.03 17.14 4.82
CA LEU A 73 -10.62 17.51 4.68
C LEU A 73 -10.42 19.03 4.87
N PRO A 74 -9.30 19.48 5.45
CA PRO A 74 -8.29 18.66 6.12
C PRO A 74 -8.84 18.09 7.45
N SER A 75 -8.32 16.95 7.91
CA SER A 75 -8.67 16.39 9.23
C SER A 75 -7.46 15.78 9.93
N VAL A 76 -7.47 15.82 11.26
CA VAL A 76 -6.39 15.28 12.08
C VAL A 76 -6.94 14.61 13.33
N VAL A 77 -6.42 13.42 13.64
CA VAL A 77 -6.80 12.61 14.80
C VAL A 77 -5.56 12.27 15.60
N TYR A 78 -5.53 12.69 16.87
CA TYR A 78 -4.46 12.35 17.81
C TYR A 78 -4.94 11.30 18.80
N ARG A 79 -4.30 10.14 18.80
CA ARG A 79 -4.54 9.04 19.74
C ARG A 79 -3.43 9.01 20.78
N LYS A 80 -3.61 9.78 21.85
CA LYS A 80 -2.60 9.99 22.91
C LYS A 80 -2.08 8.70 23.54
N LYS A 81 -2.94 7.70 23.77
CA LYS A 81 -2.53 6.39 24.34
C LYS A 81 -1.59 5.61 23.40
N GLU A 82 -1.83 5.70 22.11
CA GLU A 82 -1.03 5.06 21.06
C GLU A 82 0.18 5.91 20.64
N LYS A 83 0.28 7.15 21.14
CA LYS A 83 1.24 8.17 20.67
C LYS A 83 1.23 8.29 19.14
N LYS A 84 0.03 8.25 18.55
CA LYS A 84 -0.19 8.23 17.09
C LYS A 84 -0.98 9.45 16.64
N LEU A 85 -0.49 10.17 15.64
CA LEU A 85 -1.18 11.28 15.00
C LEU A 85 -1.40 10.93 13.53
N SER A 86 -2.66 10.89 13.11
CA SER A 86 -3.06 10.64 11.72
C SER A 86 -3.65 11.91 11.11
N ILE A 87 -3.04 12.39 10.03
CA ILE A 87 -3.41 13.60 9.29
C ILE A 87 -3.94 13.19 7.92
N LYS A 88 -5.07 13.77 7.53
CA LYS A 88 -5.63 13.68 6.18
C LYS A 88 -5.62 15.07 5.57
N TRP A 89 -4.91 15.22 4.45
CA TRP A 89 -4.61 16.49 3.83
C TRP A 89 -5.06 16.51 2.38
N GLN A 90 -5.49 17.68 1.90
CA GLN A 90 -5.84 17.88 0.51
C GLN A 90 -4.62 18.42 -0.24
N SER A 91 -4.10 17.69 -1.24
CA SER A 91 -2.98 18.14 -2.08
C SER A 91 -3.21 19.57 -2.59
N GLN A 92 -2.23 20.43 -2.35
CA GLN A 92 -2.19 21.80 -2.88
C GLN A 92 -1.11 21.96 -3.96
N ASN A 93 -0.13 21.05 -4.01
CA ASN A 93 1.06 21.22 -4.82
C ASN A 93 1.15 20.23 -5.99
N LEU A 94 0.45 19.09 -5.92
CA LEU A 94 0.41 18.08 -6.99
C LEU A 94 -0.93 18.08 -7.73
N THR A 95 -0.86 17.94 -9.07
CA THR A 95 -2.04 17.65 -9.89
C THR A 95 -2.46 16.19 -9.77
N GLU A 96 -3.69 15.87 -10.21
CA GLU A 96 -4.16 14.49 -10.25
C GLU A 96 -3.25 13.58 -11.10
N ASP A 97 -2.90 14.01 -12.31
CA ASP A 97 -1.98 13.28 -13.21
C ASP A 97 -0.61 13.00 -12.55
N GLU A 98 -0.10 13.95 -11.77
CA GLU A 98 1.19 13.82 -11.08
C GLU A 98 1.10 12.87 -9.90
N MET A 99 -0.01 12.89 -9.17
CA MET A 99 -0.29 11.92 -8.11
C MET A 99 -0.45 10.52 -8.69
N GLU A 100 -0.93 10.39 -9.93
CA GLU A 100 -0.97 9.11 -10.62
C GLU A 100 0.41 8.59 -11.07
N ILE A 101 1.49 9.38 -11.02
CA ILE A 101 2.84 8.89 -11.33
C ILE A 101 3.26 7.87 -10.28
N SER A 102 3.54 6.65 -10.70
CA SER A 102 3.95 5.59 -9.78
C SER A 102 5.31 5.00 -10.11
N GLY A 103 5.84 4.30 -9.11
CA GLY A 103 7.14 3.69 -9.23
C GLY A 103 8.23 4.74 -9.15
N TRP A 104 9.24 4.48 -8.34
CA TRP A 104 10.39 5.36 -8.26
C TRP A 104 11.04 5.55 -9.65
N GLN A 105 10.94 4.61 -10.61
CA GLN A 105 11.53 4.78 -11.95
C GLN A 105 10.95 5.97 -12.73
N ASN A 106 9.71 6.37 -12.46
CA ASN A 106 9.07 7.53 -13.08
C ASN A 106 9.18 8.79 -12.23
N ALA A 107 9.86 8.70 -11.08
CA ALA A 107 10.04 9.86 -10.22
C ALA A 107 10.81 10.95 -10.97
N THR A 108 10.29 12.16 -10.85
CA THR A 108 10.98 13.38 -11.26
C THR A 108 11.18 14.25 -10.03
N LYS A 109 12.27 14.99 -10.01
CA LYS A 109 12.62 15.89 -8.90
C LYS A 109 11.56 16.95 -8.66
N SER A 110 10.99 17.52 -9.73
CA SER A 110 9.94 18.54 -9.63
C SER A 110 8.69 18.03 -8.91
N VAL A 111 8.26 16.81 -9.25
CA VAL A 111 7.10 16.18 -8.60
C VAL A 111 7.44 15.80 -7.15
N PHE A 112 8.63 15.23 -6.91
CA PHE A 112 9.05 14.87 -5.57
C PHE A 112 9.14 16.07 -4.61
N ILE A 113 9.73 17.19 -5.02
CA ILE A 113 9.84 18.40 -4.18
C ILE A 113 8.46 18.92 -3.77
N ARG A 114 7.49 18.89 -4.70
CA ARG A 114 6.10 19.29 -4.42
C ARG A 114 5.38 18.28 -3.54
N ALA A 115 5.66 16.99 -3.69
CA ALA A 115 5.20 15.97 -2.75
C ALA A 115 5.73 16.20 -1.33
N VAL A 116 7.02 16.56 -1.18
CA VAL A 116 7.59 16.94 0.11
C VAL A 116 6.90 18.18 0.66
N GLN A 117 6.56 19.16 -0.19
CA GLN A 117 5.82 20.35 0.22
C GLN A 117 4.43 20.01 0.77
N ASP A 118 3.67 19.15 0.08
CA ASP A 118 2.36 18.71 0.58
C ASP A 118 2.45 17.97 1.92
N VAL A 119 3.46 17.11 2.10
CA VAL A 119 3.69 16.42 3.38
C VAL A 119 4.11 17.40 4.48
N HIS A 120 4.98 18.35 4.15
CA HIS A 120 5.40 19.40 5.08
C HIS A 120 4.20 20.26 5.52
N ASP A 121 3.39 20.73 4.59
CA ASP A 121 2.23 21.60 4.89
C ASP A 121 1.17 20.85 5.69
N ALA A 122 0.95 19.57 5.37
CA ALA A 122 0.08 18.69 6.15
C ALA A 122 0.56 18.55 7.60
N LEU A 123 1.86 18.34 7.81
CA LEU A 123 2.47 18.22 9.13
C LEU A 123 2.43 19.54 9.90
N ASP A 124 2.77 20.66 9.25
CA ASP A 124 2.75 21.98 9.87
C ASP A 124 1.34 22.31 10.39
N TRP A 125 0.32 22.11 9.54
CA TRP A 125 -1.07 22.27 9.97
C TRP A 125 -1.46 21.28 11.08
N GLY A 126 -1.25 19.98 10.85
CA GLY A 126 -1.79 18.93 11.72
C GLY A 126 -1.13 18.86 13.11
N LEU A 127 0.17 19.14 13.19
CA LEU A 127 0.91 19.20 14.46
C LEU A 127 0.46 20.41 15.28
N ASN A 128 0.35 21.60 14.68
CA ASN A 128 -0.10 22.80 15.37
C ASN A 128 -1.58 22.75 15.80
N GLU A 129 -2.43 21.99 15.09
CA GLU A 129 -3.85 21.82 15.43
C GLU A 129 -4.07 20.90 16.64
N ARG A 130 -3.17 19.92 16.88
CA ARG A 130 -3.38 18.88 17.92
C ARG A 130 -2.40 18.92 19.07
N LEU A 131 -1.20 19.45 18.88
CA LEU A 131 -0.19 19.54 19.92
C LEU A 131 -0.24 20.91 20.58
N SER A 132 -0.07 20.90 21.89
CA SER A 132 0.12 22.11 22.68
C SER A 132 1.60 22.27 23.03
N GLY A 133 2.02 23.45 23.46
CA GLY A 133 3.39 23.68 23.96
C GLY A 133 3.75 22.88 25.23
N ARG A 134 2.84 22.06 25.77
CA ARG A 134 3.08 21.14 26.89
C ARG A 134 3.33 19.71 26.45
N ASP A 135 3.00 19.37 25.20
CA ASP A 135 3.32 18.06 24.66
C ASP A 135 4.82 18.04 24.36
N ASP A 136 5.52 17.01 24.84
CA ASP A 136 6.94 16.81 24.60
C ASP A 136 7.17 16.42 23.13
N PHE A 137 7.15 17.42 22.24
CA PHE A 137 7.38 17.28 20.81
C PHE A 137 7.87 18.58 20.16
N ASP A 138 9.06 18.55 19.57
CA ASP A 138 9.68 19.64 18.82
C ASP A 138 9.14 19.67 17.39
N ILE A 139 8.08 20.46 17.20
CA ILE A 139 7.43 20.64 15.89
C ILE A 139 8.42 21.23 14.88
N SER A 140 9.23 22.22 15.27
CA SER A 140 10.16 22.89 14.38
C SER A 140 11.24 21.93 13.86
N ALA A 141 11.83 21.11 14.73
CA ALA A 141 12.79 20.09 14.32
C ALA A 141 12.17 19.02 13.42
N CYS A 142 10.91 18.63 13.68
CA CYS A 142 10.19 17.68 12.84
C CYS A 142 9.95 18.23 11.42
N LEU A 143 9.54 19.50 11.30
CA LEU A 143 9.32 20.15 10.01
C LEU A 143 10.62 20.35 9.22
N GLU A 144 11.69 20.73 9.90
CA GLU A 144 13.02 20.87 9.28
C GLU A 144 13.52 19.52 8.75
N TRP A 145 13.32 18.44 9.53
CA TRP A 145 13.68 17.09 9.12
C TRP A 145 12.99 16.66 7.81
N VAL A 146 11.74 17.08 7.59
CA VAL A 146 11.04 16.82 6.32
C VAL A 146 11.56 17.70 5.20
N LYS A 147 11.84 18.98 5.47
CA LYS A 147 12.45 19.92 4.50
C LYS A 147 13.82 19.49 4.02
N ILE A 148 14.59 18.73 4.81
CA ILE A 148 15.87 18.16 4.36
C ILE A 148 15.70 17.36 3.06
N ALA A 149 14.55 16.72 2.81
CA ALA A 149 14.30 16.02 1.55
C ALA A 149 14.19 16.96 0.32
N GLN A 150 13.86 18.24 0.52
CA GLN A 150 13.91 19.24 -0.54
C GLN A 150 15.34 19.77 -0.76
N VAL A 151 16.13 19.86 0.30
CA VAL A 151 17.42 20.58 0.33
C VAL A 151 18.63 19.67 0.07
N GLN A 152 18.57 18.39 0.48
CA GLN A 152 19.65 17.43 0.16
C GLN A 152 19.66 17.14 -1.34
N ALA A 153 20.60 17.80 -2.00
CA ALA A 153 20.86 17.87 -3.42
C ALA A 153 20.73 16.54 -4.16
N LEU A 154 19.54 16.29 -4.69
CA LEU A 154 19.36 15.45 -5.86
C LEU A 154 19.64 16.36 -7.05
N THR A 155 20.82 16.22 -7.65
CA THR A 155 21.22 17.05 -8.80
C THR A 155 20.40 16.71 -10.04
N THR A 156 19.99 15.45 -10.17
CA THR A 156 19.25 14.93 -11.31
C THR A 156 18.07 14.06 -10.90
N ASP A 157 17.14 13.80 -11.82
CA ASP A 157 16.08 12.80 -11.64
C ASP A 157 16.67 11.41 -11.40
N GLU A 158 17.82 11.09 -12.00
CA GLU A 158 18.48 9.79 -11.82
C GLU A 158 19.02 9.61 -10.40
N ASP A 159 19.57 10.67 -9.80
CA ASP A 159 19.99 10.63 -8.39
C ASP A 159 18.79 10.36 -7.47
N LEU A 160 17.64 10.99 -7.74
CA LEU A 160 16.40 10.74 -6.99
C LEU A 160 16.01 9.27 -7.08
N ARG A 161 15.97 8.71 -8.29
CA ARG A 161 15.59 7.32 -8.54
C ARG A 161 16.53 6.35 -7.85
N SER A 162 17.84 6.58 -7.94
CA SER A 162 18.87 5.78 -7.28
C SER A 162 18.71 5.80 -5.76
N VAL A 163 18.45 6.97 -5.16
CA VAL A 163 18.18 7.07 -3.73
C VAL A 163 16.90 6.33 -3.36
N LEU A 164 15.78 6.58 -4.05
CA LEU A 164 14.52 5.90 -3.75
C LEU A 164 14.60 4.38 -3.92
N CYS A 165 15.31 3.90 -4.95
CA CYS A 165 15.56 2.48 -5.17
C CYS A 165 16.34 1.87 -4.00
N ARG A 166 17.50 2.46 -3.67
CA ARG A 166 18.33 2.02 -2.54
C ARG A 166 17.55 2.05 -1.22
N ARG A 167 16.76 3.08 -0.97
CA ARG A 167 15.95 3.19 0.25
C ARG A 167 14.84 2.16 0.31
N SER A 168 14.21 1.84 -0.81
CA SER A 168 13.24 0.75 -0.89
C SER A 168 13.90 -0.59 -0.57
N GLU A 169 15.11 -0.86 -1.08
CA GLU A 169 15.85 -2.07 -0.74
C GLU A 169 16.25 -2.12 0.74
N GLU A 170 16.77 -1.02 1.29
CA GLU A 170 17.09 -0.89 2.72
C GLU A 170 15.84 -1.12 3.60
N TYR A 171 14.66 -0.63 3.18
CA TYR A 171 13.38 -0.92 3.84
C TYR A 171 13.09 -2.40 3.88
N LEU A 172 13.13 -3.06 2.71
CA LEU A 172 12.83 -4.49 2.63
C LEU A 172 13.81 -5.29 3.48
N HIS A 173 15.08 -4.90 3.53
CA HIS A 173 16.06 -5.52 4.42
C HIS A 173 15.74 -5.32 5.90
N LEU A 174 15.34 -4.12 6.32
CA LEU A 174 14.97 -3.85 7.71
C LEU A 174 13.67 -4.56 8.11
N VAL A 175 12.66 -4.59 7.24
CA VAL A 175 11.39 -5.29 7.53
C VAL A 175 11.61 -6.80 7.63
N ARG A 176 12.57 -7.36 6.88
CA ARG A 176 12.98 -8.77 6.99
C ARG A 176 13.68 -9.12 8.30
N THR A 177 14.00 -8.15 9.16
CA THR A 177 14.60 -8.43 10.48
C THR A 177 13.57 -8.95 11.47
N LYS A 178 14.00 -9.79 12.43
CA LYS A 178 13.14 -10.55 13.35
C LYS A 178 12.23 -9.71 14.27
N ASP A 179 12.36 -8.39 14.32
CA ASP A 179 11.59 -7.55 15.25
C ASP A 179 10.82 -6.40 14.58
N PHE A 180 11.06 -6.11 13.30
CA PHE A 180 10.38 -4.98 12.66
C PHE A 180 8.86 -5.17 12.61
N HIS A 181 8.40 -6.42 12.43
CA HIS A 181 6.99 -6.75 12.37
C HIS A 181 6.23 -6.43 13.66
N LYS A 182 6.91 -6.38 14.81
CA LYS A 182 6.31 -5.98 16.10
C LYS A 182 5.88 -4.51 16.13
N LYS A 183 6.32 -3.71 15.14
CA LYS A 183 5.87 -2.33 14.96
C LYS A 183 4.49 -2.24 14.28
N PHE A 184 3.98 -3.33 13.71
CA PHE A 184 2.63 -3.39 13.15
C PHE A 184 1.61 -3.77 14.21
N ASP A 185 0.46 -3.10 14.18
CA ASP A 185 -0.70 -3.39 15.04
C ASP A 185 -1.47 -4.61 14.48
N ILE A 186 -0.84 -5.78 14.56
CA ILE A 186 -1.35 -7.05 14.05
C ILE A 186 -1.42 -8.03 15.22
N ASP A 187 -2.52 -8.75 15.34
CA ASP A 187 -2.63 -9.87 16.27
C ASP A 187 -1.87 -11.10 15.75
N TRP A 188 -0.57 -11.12 16.04
CA TRP A 188 0.36 -12.19 15.68
C TRP A 188 0.04 -13.52 16.36
N SER A 189 -0.71 -13.54 17.47
CA SER A 189 -1.04 -14.79 18.19
C SER A 189 -1.89 -15.76 17.37
N SER A 190 -2.61 -15.22 16.38
CA SER A 190 -3.45 -15.98 15.47
C SER A 190 -2.74 -16.38 14.18
N MET A 191 -1.45 -16.08 14.03
CA MET A 191 -0.66 -16.31 12.80
C MET A 191 0.39 -17.40 13.02
N HIS A 192 0.90 -17.97 11.93
CA HIS A 192 2.08 -18.85 11.97
C HIS A 192 3.29 -18.07 12.50
N GLU A 193 4.17 -18.74 13.26
CA GLU A 193 5.32 -18.09 13.90
C GLU A 193 6.26 -17.39 12.90
N ASP A 194 6.42 -18.00 11.73
CA ASP A 194 7.24 -17.44 10.65
C ASP A 194 6.49 -16.49 9.72
N ALA A 195 5.18 -16.27 9.89
CA ALA A 195 4.37 -15.50 8.94
C ALA A 195 4.94 -14.10 8.68
N ALA A 196 5.45 -13.43 9.72
CA ALA A 196 6.08 -12.11 9.61
C ALA A 196 7.33 -12.11 8.73
N TYR A 197 8.12 -13.19 8.77
CA TYR A 197 9.32 -13.35 7.97
C TYR A 197 8.99 -13.79 6.53
N LEU A 198 8.04 -14.73 6.42
CA LEU A 198 7.54 -15.26 5.15
C LEU A 198 6.73 -14.25 4.35
N LEU A 199 6.17 -13.22 5.00
CA LEU A 199 5.45 -12.09 4.44
C LEU A 199 6.09 -10.79 4.90
N TYR A 200 7.38 -10.64 4.61
CA TYR A 200 8.17 -9.50 5.06
C TYR A 200 7.75 -8.17 4.42
N HIS A 201 6.85 -8.14 3.45
CA HIS A 201 6.42 -6.87 2.87
C HIS A 201 5.19 -6.32 3.61
N PRO A 202 5.25 -5.10 4.17
CA PRO A 202 4.17 -4.55 5.00
C PRO A 202 2.84 -4.40 4.29
N ASP A 203 2.87 -4.08 2.99
CA ASP A 203 1.65 -4.00 2.18
C ASP A 203 0.85 -5.32 2.19
N LEU A 204 1.48 -6.50 2.32
CA LEU A 204 0.76 -7.79 2.42
C LEU A 204 -0.10 -7.90 3.69
N TRP A 205 0.14 -7.01 4.65
CA TRP A 205 -0.57 -6.89 5.91
C TRP A 205 -1.47 -5.65 5.99
N ASN A 206 -1.44 -4.78 4.97
CA ASN A 206 -2.28 -3.60 4.93
C ASN A 206 -3.73 -4.01 4.67
N ASP A 207 -4.57 -3.86 5.69
CA ASP A 207 -5.98 -4.23 5.64
C ASP A 207 -6.89 -3.08 5.16
N ALA A 208 -6.32 -1.91 4.88
CA ALA A 208 -7.05 -0.73 4.41
C ALA A 208 -7.00 -0.56 2.89
N ASP A 209 -6.02 -1.16 2.21
CA ASP A 209 -5.92 -1.12 0.75
C ASP A 209 -6.62 -2.35 0.16
N GLU A 210 -7.78 -2.15 -0.49
CA GLU A 210 -8.62 -3.19 -1.09
C GLU A 210 -7.90 -4.09 -2.11
N ARG A 211 -6.71 -3.65 -2.56
CA ARG A 211 -5.86 -4.37 -3.48
C ARG A 211 -4.93 -5.38 -2.78
N MET A 212 -4.78 -5.28 -1.47
CA MET A 212 -4.03 -6.30 -0.74
C MET A 212 -4.86 -7.56 -0.59
N PRO A 213 -4.22 -8.74 -0.44
CA PRO A 213 -4.93 -10.02 -0.33
C PRO A 213 -6.07 -10.02 0.71
N HIS A 214 -5.94 -9.20 1.76
CA HIS A 214 -6.92 -9.10 2.85
C HIS A 214 -7.40 -7.68 3.13
N GLY A 215 -7.25 -6.75 2.19
CA GLY A 215 -7.69 -5.37 2.40
C GLY A 215 -9.16 -5.10 2.06
N ASN A 216 -9.77 -5.95 1.24
CA ASN A 216 -11.21 -5.90 0.96
C ASN A 216 -12.02 -6.83 1.87
N GLN A 217 -13.34 -6.64 1.93
CA GLN A 217 -14.23 -7.41 2.82
C GLN A 217 -14.21 -8.92 2.54
N LEU A 218 -14.09 -9.33 1.27
CA LEU A 218 -14.01 -10.75 0.88
C LEU A 218 -12.74 -11.38 1.45
N GLY A 219 -11.59 -10.75 1.22
CA GLY A 219 -10.30 -11.20 1.74
C GLY A 219 -10.28 -11.27 3.27
N LYS A 220 -10.78 -10.24 3.96
CA LYS A 220 -10.91 -10.26 5.43
C LYS A 220 -11.77 -11.43 5.91
N GLY A 221 -12.87 -11.71 5.21
CA GLY A 221 -13.75 -12.84 5.49
C GLY A 221 -13.04 -14.19 5.35
N ILE A 222 -12.21 -14.34 4.32
CA ILE A 222 -11.42 -15.56 4.08
C ILE A 222 -10.39 -15.77 5.19
N LEU A 223 -9.60 -14.75 5.53
CA LEU A 223 -8.59 -14.87 6.59
C LEU A 223 -9.21 -15.18 7.96
N LYS A 224 -10.36 -14.56 8.26
CA LYS A 224 -11.08 -14.76 9.52
C LYS A 224 -11.63 -16.18 9.66
N ASN A 225 -12.12 -16.76 8.56
CA ASN A 225 -12.73 -18.09 8.54
C ASN A 225 -11.82 -19.14 7.87
N PHE A 226 -10.51 -18.97 7.96
CA PHE A 226 -9.55 -19.78 7.23
C PHE A 226 -9.70 -21.29 7.52
N ASP A 227 -9.98 -21.70 8.75
CA ASP A 227 -10.15 -23.12 9.11
C ASP A 227 -11.30 -23.83 8.37
N TYR A 228 -12.31 -23.08 7.94
CA TYR A 228 -13.37 -23.57 7.06
C TYR A 228 -12.88 -23.65 5.62
N TYR A 229 -12.30 -22.56 5.12
CA TYR A 229 -11.88 -22.45 3.72
C TYR A 229 -10.72 -23.37 3.37
N GLU A 230 -9.80 -23.66 4.29
CA GLU A 230 -8.70 -24.60 4.10
C GLU A 230 -9.19 -26.02 3.75
N LYS A 231 -10.36 -26.41 4.28
CA LYS A 231 -10.95 -27.74 4.07
C LYS A 231 -11.93 -27.79 2.90
N THR A 232 -12.17 -26.66 2.26
CA THR A 232 -13.18 -26.50 1.23
C THR A 232 -12.49 -26.37 -0.13
N SER A 233 -13.01 -27.03 -1.16
CA SER A 233 -12.40 -26.91 -2.49
C SER A 233 -12.61 -25.49 -3.03
N LEU A 234 -11.64 -24.95 -3.78
CA LEU A 234 -11.75 -23.59 -4.34
C LEU A 234 -13.06 -23.38 -5.13
N ASN A 235 -13.52 -24.40 -5.86
CA ASN A 235 -14.77 -24.33 -6.62
C ASN A 235 -15.98 -24.19 -5.68
N ASP A 236 -16.01 -24.92 -4.57
CA ASP A 236 -17.11 -24.82 -3.59
C ASP A 236 -17.07 -23.46 -2.88
N ILE A 237 -15.87 -22.96 -2.53
CA ILE A 237 -15.71 -21.60 -1.97
C ILE A 237 -16.28 -20.55 -2.92
N LEU A 238 -15.92 -20.61 -4.19
CA LEU A 238 -16.42 -19.66 -5.19
C LEU A 238 -17.94 -19.80 -5.37
N THR A 239 -18.46 -21.03 -5.39
CA THR A 239 -19.89 -21.31 -5.51
C THR A 239 -20.68 -20.75 -4.31
N ASP A 240 -20.19 -20.95 -3.09
CA ASP A 240 -20.78 -20.41 -1.85
C ASP A 240 -20.83 -18.87 -1.87
N LEU A 241 -19.85 -18.24 -2.53
CA LEU A 241 -19.76 -16.79 -2.72
C LEU A 241 -20.57 -16.29 -3.94
N GLY A 242 -21.23 -17.19 -4.68
CA GLY A 242 -21.98 -16.84 -5.89
C GLY A 242 -21.10 -16.42 -7.07
N LEU A 243 -19.87 -16.93 -7.11
CA LEU A 243 -18.86 -16.61 -8.13
C LEU A 243 -18.55 -17.84 -9.01
N SER A 244 -18.27 -17.57 -10.28
CA SER A 244 -17.68 -18.56 -11.19
C SER A 244 -16.16 -18.60 -11.03
N THR A 245 -15.53 -19.70 -11.46
CA THR A 245 -14.07 -19.74 -11.58
C THR A 245 -13.55 -18.67 -12.53
N TYR A 246 -12.30 -18.24 -12.33
CA TYR A 246 -11.66 -17.25 -13.20
C TYR A 246 -11.75 -17.60 -14.70
N ASP A 247 -11.55 -18.89 -15.04
CA ASP A 247 -11.57 -19.37 -16.42
C ASP A 247 -13.00 -19.43 -17.00
N ASN A 248 -14.02 -19.63 -16.17
CA ASN A 248 -15.43 -19.75 -16.58
C ASN A 248 -16.21 -18.44 -16.47
N ALA A 249 -15.70 -17.43 -15.77
CA ALA A 249 -16.39 -16.16 -15.61
C ALA A 249 -16.48 -15.40 -16.95
N VAL A 250 -17.71 -15.06 -17.34
CA VAL A 250 -18.01 -14.37 -18.61
C VAL A 250 -17.78 -12.86 -18.47
N VAL A 251 -18.06 -12.32 -17.27
CA VAL A 251 -17.89 -10.90 -16.96
C VAL A 251 -16.53 -10.67 -16.30
N TYR A 252 -15.83 -9.63 -16.73
CA TYR A 252 -14.49 -9.32 -16.23
C TYR A 252 -14.47 -9.06 -14.71
N ASP A 253 -15.47 -8.37 -14.17
CA ASP A 253 -15.57 -8.13 -12.72
C ASP A 253 -15.65 -9.43 -11.91
N ASP A 254 -16.32 -10.46 -12.44
CA ASP A 254 -16.42 -11.76 -11.76
C ASP A 254 -15.08 -12.50 -11.84
N LYS A 255 -14.32 -12.34 -12.94
CA LYS A 255 -12.92 -12.81 -13.01
C LYS A 255 -12.06 -12.18 -11.92
N ILE A 256 -12.18 -10.87 -11.73
CA ILE A 256 -11.42 -10.14 -10.71
C ILE A 256 -11.81 -10.61 -9.30
N LYS A 257 -13.10 -10.78 -9.01
CA LYS A 257 -13.55 -11.28 -7.70
C LYS A 257 -13.09 -12.71 -7.44
N ALA A 258 -13.19 -13.60 -8.42
CA ALA A 258 -12.68 -14.96 -8.29
C ALA A 258 -11.19 -14.97 -7.99
N LEU A 259 -10.44 -14.10 -8.68
CA LEU A 259 -9.01 -13.94 -8.48
C LEU A 259 -8.65 -13.32 -7.12
N GLN A 260 -9.47 -12.39 -6.60
CA GLN A 260 -9.35 -11.87 -5.23
C GLN A 260 -9.51 -12.97 -4.19
N VAL A 261 -10.47 -13.89 -4.39
CA VAL A 261 -10.69 -15.04 -3.50
C VAL A 261 -9.47 -15.95 -3.52
N GLU A 262 -8.95 -16.31 -4.70
CA GLU A 262 -7.75 -17.14 -4.84
C GLU A 262 -6.52 -16.49 -4.19
N LEU A 263 -6.32 -15.18 -4.41
CA LEU A 263 -5.24 -14.41 -3.81
C LEU A 263 -5.36 -14.39 -2.27
N ALA A 264 -6.54 -14.07 -1.75
CA ALA A 264 -6.81 -14.06 -0.32
C ALA A 264 -6.54 -15.44 0.29
N LEU A 265 -7.00 -16.52 -0.35
CA LEU A 265 -6.79 -17.88 0.13
C LEU A 265 -5.31 -18.26 0.16
N ALA A 266 -4.56 -17.98 -0.91
CA ALA A 266 -3.13 -18.28 -0.97
C ALA A 266 -2.35 -17.56 0.12
N PHE A 267 -2.60 -16.25 0.31
CA PHE A 267 -1.92 -15.50 1.36
C PHE A 267 -2.44 -15.84 2.77
N ALA A 268 -3.69 -16.29 2.92
CA ALA A 268 -4.19 -16.81 4.19
C ALA A 268 -3.46 -18.09 4.60
N HIS A 269 -3.20 -19.01 3.66
CA HIS A 269 -2.34 -20.17 3.89
C HIS A 269 -0.96 -19.75 4.41
N ILE A 270 -0.28 -18.81 3.74
CA ILE A 270 1.06 -18.38 4.17
C ILE A 270 0.99 -17.75 5.58
N LYS A 271 -0.04 -16.94 5.87
CA LYS A 271 -0.23 -16.31 7.19
C LYS A 271 -0.53 -17.30 8.30
N LYS A 272 -1.34 -18.33 8.03
CA LYS A 272 -1.89 -19.25 9.06
C LYS A 272 -1.10 -20.54 9.20
N ARG A 273 -0.44 -21.00 8.14
CA ARG A 273 0.28 -22.28 8.06
C ARG A 273 1.75 -22.13 7.71
N GLY A 274 2.18 -20.97 7.23
CA GLY A 274 3.57 -20.77 6.80
C GLY A 274 3.89 -21.40 5.44
N ASP A 275 2.89 -21.93 4.73
CA ASP A 275 3.03 -22.57 3.43
C ASP A 275 1.89 -22.17 2.49
N VAL A 276 1.89 -22.71 1.27
CA VAL A 276 0.78 -22.57 0.33
C VAL A 276 0.67 -23.84 -0.52
N PRO A 277 -0.53 -24.40 -0.73
CA PRO A 277 -0.69 -25.56 -1.60
C PRO A 277 -0.17 -25.28 -3.02
N VAL A 278 0.65 -26.18 -3.55
CA VAL A 278 1.31 -26.01 -4.86
C VAL A 278 0.30 -25.80 -5.98
N SER A 279 -0.81 -26.55 -5.98
CA SER A 279 -1.87 -26.43 -6.97
C SER A 279 -2.55 -25.06 -6.97
N LEU A 280 -2.78 -24.49 -5.77
CA LEU A 280 -3.33 -23.16 -5.60
C LEU A 280 -2.33 -22.10 -6.08
N ALA A 281 -1.07 -22.21 -5.66
CA ALA A 281 -0.05 -21.23 -6.02
C ALA A 281 0.28 -21.22 -7.52
N ASP A 282 0.48 -22.39 -8.16
CA ASP A 282 0.76 -22.48 -9.59
C ASP A 282 -0.42 -21.96 -10.43
N GLY A 283 -1.65 -22.31 -10.03
CA GLY A 283 -2.88 -21.82 -10.67
C GLY A 283 -3.02 -20.30 -10.56
N LEU A 284 -2.78 -19.76 -9.37
CA LEU A 284 -2.82 -18.32 -9.11
C LEU A 284 -1.72 -17.59 -9.87
N ILE A 285 -0.46 -18.03 -9.79
CA ILE A 285 0.69 -17.43 -10.50
C ILE A 285 0.40 -17.32 -12.00
N ARG A 286 -0.15 -18.37 -12.63
CA ARG A 286 -0.52 -18.35 -14.04
C ARG A 286 -1.52 -17.24 -14.36
N LYS A 287 -2.59 -17.14 -13.57
CA LYS A 287 -3.62 -16.10 -13.74
C LYS A 287 -3.06 -14.71 -13.45
N MET A 288 -2.14 -14.61 -12.50
CA MET A 288 -1.43 -13.38 -12.19
C MET A 288 -0.58 -12.86 -13.33
N LYS A 289 0.18 -13.73 -13.98
CA LYS A 289 0.94 -13.41 -15.19
C LYS A 289 0.05 -12.92 -16.34
N LEU A 290 -1.15 -13.48 -16.49
CA LEU A 290 -2.10 -13.05 -17.53
C LEU A 290 -2.61 -11.63 -17.25
N GLU A 291 -3.10 -11.37 -16.03
CA GLU A 291 -3.64 -10.05 -15.67
C GLU A 291 -2.56 -8.97 -15.57
N SER A 292 -1.30 -9.31 -15.23
CA SER A 292 -0.22 -8.33 -15.23
C SER A 292 0.09 -7.77 -16.61
N ASN A 293 -0.23 -8.51 -17.68
CA ASN A 293 -0.06 -8.07 -19.06
C ASN A 293 -1.30 -7.36 -19.63
N ASN A 294 -2.43 -7.40 -18.92
CA ASN A 294 -3.67 -6.77 -19.34
C ASN A 294 -3.68 -5.31 -18.92
N LYS A 295 -3.53 -4.36 -19.85
CA LYS A 295 -3.50 -2.91 -19.55
C LYS A 295 -4.76 -2.34 -18.88
N ASN A 296 -5.88 -3.06 -18.98
CA ASN A 296 -7.16 -2.64 -18.41
C ASN A 296 -7.50 -3.38 -17.11
N SER A 297 -6.53 -4.09 -16.52
CA SER A 297 -6.81 -4.83 -15.30
C SER A 297 -7.11 -3.90 -14.14
N PHE A 298 -8.08 -4.31 -13.30
CA PHE A 298 -8.40 -3.66 -12.01
C PHE A 298 -7.13 -3.46 -11.17
N TRP A 299 -6.15 -4.35 -11.36
CA TRP A 299 -4.87 -4.38 -10.68
C TRP A 299 -3.78 -3.55 -11.36
N VAL A 300 -4.04 -3.02 -12.56
CA VAL A 300 -3.15 -2.11 -13.31
C VAL A 300 -3.36 -0.69 -12.80
N HIS A 301 -3.01 -0.52 -11.54
CA HIS A 301 -2.54 0.76 -11.07
C HIS A 301 -1.24 0.50 -10.33
N ARG A 302 -0.14 0.65 -11.10
CA ARG A 302 0.93 1.57 -10.73
C ARG A 302 1.38 1.42 -9.26
N SER A 303 2.01 0.27 -8.98
CA SER A 303 2.52 -0.08 -7.65
C SER A 303 3.54 0.97 -7.15
N ARG A 304 3.75 1.05 -5.83
CA ARG A 304 4.89 1.81 -5.24
C ARG A 304 6.24 1.41 -5.87
N HIS A 305 6.31 0.22 -6.47
CA HIS A 305 7.51 -0.41 -7.02
C HIS A 305 7.72 -0.22 -8.53
N GLY A 306 6.78 0.35 -9.30
CA GLY A 306 7.06 0.58 -10.72
C GLY A 306 5.90 0.67 -11.70
N VAL A 307 6.28 0.65 -12.99
CA VAL A 307 5.39 0.56 -14.18
C VAL A 307 4.70 -0.81 -14.29
N ASN A 308 4.96 -1.74 -13.37
CA ASN A 308 4.29 -3.03 -13.33
C ASN A 308 3.17 -3.01 -12.28
N SER A 309 2.05 -3.70 -12.60
CA SER A 309 0.87 -3.78 -11.74
C SER A 309 1.23 -4.22 -10.32
N HIS A 310 0.45 -3.81 -9.31
CA HIS A 310 0.55 -4.35 -7.95
C HIS A 310 0.57 -5.89 -7.95
N PHE A 311 -0.12 -6.44 -8.94
CA PHE A 311 -0.14 -7.85 -9.29
C PHE A 311 1.19 -8.46 -9.72
N HIS A 312 2.00 -7.75 -10.52
CA HIS A 312 3.31 -8.24 -10.93
C HIS A 312 4.27 -8.43 -9.76
N TRP A 313 4.24 -7.49 -8.80
CA TRP A 313 5.06 -7.60 -7.60
C TRP A 313 4.60 -8.77 -6.70
N MET A 314 3.29 -8.91 -6.43
CA MET A 314 2.77 -10.05 -5.66
C MET A 314 3.01 -11.39 -6.39
N PHE A 315 2.96 -11.38 -7.72
CA PHE A 315 3.28 -12.54 -8.54
C PHE A 315 4.76 -12.95 -8.32
N ASN A 316 5.71 -12.03 -8.50
CA ASN A 316 7.13 -12.31 -8.26
C ASN A 316 7.36 -12.79 -6.82
N TYR A 317 6.67 -12.17 -5.85
CA TYR A 317 6.73 -12.58 -4.45
C TYR A 317 6.33 -14.04 -4.25
N LEU A 318 5.19 -14.44 -4.82
CA LEU A 318 4.66 -15.80 -4.68
C LEU A 318 5.50 -16.82 -5.46
N GLU A 319 6.05 -16.44 -6.61
CA GLU A 319 7.00 -17.26 -7.38
C GLU A 319 8.31 -17.49 -6.60
N ASP A 320 8.87 -16.43 -6.00
CA ASP A 320 10.05 -16.54 -5.15
C ASP A 320 9.78 -17.41 -3.91
N PHE A 321 8.66 -17.18 -3.23
CA PHE A 321 8.23 -17.95 -2.06
C PHE A 321 8.11 -19.45 -2.37
N THR A 322 7.43 -19.78 -3.46
CA THR A 322 7.24 -21.19 -3.86
C THR A 322 8.52 -21.84 -4.37
N SER A 323 9.39 -21.10 -5.05
CA SER A 323 10.68 -21.63 -5.54
C SER A 323 11.68 -21.90 -4.42
N LEU A 324 11.73 -21.04 -3.39
CA LEU A 324 12.60 -21.21 -2.22
C LEU A 324 12.15 -22.40 -1.36
N ASN A 325 10.84 -22.53 -1.10
CA ASN A 325 10.31 -23.66 -0.33
C ASN A 325 10.49 -25.00 -1.06
N ARG A 326 10.45 -25.04 -2.40
CA ARG A 326 10.75 -26.27 -3.17
C ARG A 326 12.19 -26.76 -3.00
N ARG A 327 13.14 -25.88 -2.69
CA ARG A 327 14.57 -26.25 -2.51
C ARG A 327 14.92 -26.76 -1.11
N HIS A 328 14.07 -26.51 -0.10
CA HIS A 328 14.31 -26.98 1.27
C HIS A 328 13.72 -28.36 1.56
N PHE A 329 12.89 -28.89 0.65
CA PHE A 329 12.22 -30.19 0.78
C PHE A 329 12.56 -31.19 -0.35
N SER A 330 13.59 -30.89 -1.15
CA SER A 330 14.23 -31.80 -2.12
C SER A 330 15.62 -32.16 -1.64
#